data_AF-A0AAU8M0E1-F1
#
_entry.id   AF-A0AAU8M0E1-F1
#
_cell.length_a   1.000
_cell.length_b   1.000
_cell.length_c   1.000
_cell.angle_alpha   90.00
_cell.angle_beta   90.00
_cell.angle_gamma   90.00
#
_symmetry.space_group_name_H-M   'P 1'
#
loop_
_entity.id
_entity.type
_entity.pdbx_description
1 polymer ?
#
loop_
_entity_poly.entity_id
_entity_poly.type
_entity_poly.pdbx_seq_one_letter_code
_entity_poly.pdbx_strand_id
1 'polypeptide(L)'
;MNDKIFFILAAINDTQATIRAIDVKVGTLLAGLLLPLVIKGQIFNYLIKISNVISHSFGISVSLLLIFLWFVNVFILIRTISAIDNPAKHILDSKKFKGSFYGNGCYNFGALDIFLNREAIKANKNVIDFSKDYPSGLEEIVNELAFEHLQLVYIRDIKFHRLKIAFTMSFFWGISVICLFFFSELM
;
A
#
# COMPACT_ATOMS: atom_id res chain seq x y z
N MET A 1 -35.30 -5.22 -1.51
CA MET A 1 -34.25 -4.90 -0.51
C MET A 1 -33.16 -5.97 -0.45
N ASN A 2 -33.50 -7.27 -0.50
CA ASN A 2 -32.50 -8.35 -0.54
C ASN A 2 -31.53 -8.22 -1.73
N ASP A 3 -32.02 -7.87 -2.93
CA ASP A 3 -31.16 -7.66 -4.10
C ASP A 3 -30.12 -6.55 -3.90
N LYS A 4 -30.48 -5.51 -3.15
CA LYS A 4 -29.56 -4.41 -2.81
C LYS A 4 -28.46 -4.88 -1.87
N ILE A 5 -28.80 -5.70 -0.88
CA ILE A 5 -27.81 -6.32 0.03
C ILE A 5 -26.86 -7.21 -0.79
N PHE A 6 -27.38 -8.08 -1.64
CA PHE A 6 -26.56 -8.93 -2.51
C PHE A 6 -25.65 -8.11 -3.44
N PHE A 7 -26.17 -7.02 -4.01
CA PHE A 7 -25.39 -6.12 -4.84
C PHE A 7 -24.22 -5.48 -4.06
N ILE A 8 -24.46 -4.97 -2.85
CA ILE A 8 -23.41 -4.35 -2.02
C ILE A 8 -22.37 -5.40 -1.60
N LEU A 9 -22.81 -6.60 -1.20
CA LEU A 9 -21.88 -7.69 -0.86
C LEU A 9 -21.02 -8.09 -2.06
N ALA A 10 -21.60 -8.18 -3.26
CA ALA A 10 -20.84 -8.44 -4.48
C ALA A 10 -19.83 -7.32 -4.76
N ALA A 11 -20.22 -6.05 -4.58
CA ALA A 11 -19.33 -4.91 -4.77
C ALA A 11 -18.19 -4.85 -3.73
N ILE A 12 -18.47 -5.22 -2.48
CA ILE A 12 -17.45 -5.40 -1.41
C ILE A 12 -16.44 -6.46 -1.84
N ASN A 13 -16.92 -7.63 -2.27
CA ASN A 13 -16.05 -8.74 -2.70
C ASN A 13 -15.18 -8.35 -3.89
N ASP A 14 -15.73 -7.67 -4.90
CA ASP A 14 -14.99 -7.18 -6.06
C ASP A 14 -13.93 -6.14 -5.66
N THR A 15 -14.27 -5.24 -4.74
CA THR A 15 -13.34 -4.23 -4.21
C THR A 15 -12.18 -4.90 -3.47
N GLN A 16 -12.46 -5.93 -2.64
CA GLN A 16 -11.42 -6.71 -1.96
C GLN A 16 -10.55 -7.50 -2.94
N ALA A 17 -11.13 -8.12 -3.97
CA ALA A 17 -10.38 -8.82 -5.01
C ALA A 17 -9.44 -7.85 -5.74
N THR A 18 -9.91 -6.63 -6.02
CA THR A 18 -9.09 -5.58 -6.62
C THR A 18 -7.94 -5.14 -5.72
N ILE A 19 -8.18 -4.96 -4.41
CA ILE A 19 -7.13 -4.65 -3.43
C ILE A 19 -6.05 -5.75 -3.43
N ARG A 20 -6.45 -7.02 -3.38
CA ARG A 20 -5.50 -8.16 -3.43
C ARG A 20 -4.70 -8.18 -4.74
N ALA A 21 -5.33 -7.89 -5.87
CA ALA A 21 -4.65 -7.81 -7.16
C ALA A 21 -3.63 -6.66 -7.21
N ILE A 22 -3.94 -5.51 -6.58
CA ILE A 22 -3.00 -4.40 -6.43
C ILE A 22 -1.81 -4.85 -5.57
N ASP A 23 -2.04 -5.52 -4.44
CA ASP A 23 -0.96 -5.97 -3.55
C ASP A 23 0.00 -6.94 -4.25
N VAL A 24 -0.50 -7.86 -5.08
CA VAL A 24 0.34 -8.74 -5.92
C VAL A 24 1.20 -7.96 -6.91
N LYS A 25 0.62 -6.96 -7.59
CA LYS A 25 1.37 -6.09 -8.53
C LYS A 25 2.45 -5.29 -7.81
N VAL A 26 2.14 -4.74 -6.63
CA VAL A 26 3.11 -4.02 -5.79
C VAL A 26 4.24 -4.95 -5.37
N GLY A 27 3.94 -6.17 -4.92
CA GLY A 27 4.95 -7.16 -4.56
C GLY A 27 5.87 -7.52 -5.74
N THR A 28 5.30 -7.70 -6.93
CA THR A 28 6.06 -7.97 -8.16
C THR A 28 7.00 -6.81 -8.52
N LEU A 29 6.47 -5.58 -8.48
CA LEU A 29 7.26 -4.37 -8.79
C LEU A 29 8.36 -4.14 -7.75
N LEU A 30 8.07 -4.34 -6.47
CA LEU A 30 9.05 -4.24 -5.38
C LEU A 30 10.17 -5.28 -5.55
N ALA A 31 9.83 -6.53 -5.85
CA ALA A 31 10.83 -7.56 -6.13
C ALA A 31 11.74 -7.18 -7.29
N GLY A 32 11.17 -6.66 -8.39
CA GLY A 32 11.93 -6.16 -9.54
C GLY A 32 12.89 -5.02 -9.18
N LEU A 33 12.46 -4.05 -8.37
CA LEU A 33 13.29 -2.93 -7.92
C LEU A 33 14.38 -3.32 -6.92
N LEU A 34 14.25 -4.47 -6.25
CA LEU A 34 15.26 -4.99 -5.33
C LEU A 34 16.32 -5.88 -6.02
N LEU A 35 16.07 -6.36 -7.25
CA LEU A 35 17.05 -7.14 -8.03
C LEU A 35 18.44 -6.49 -8.13
N PRO A 36 18.57 -5.17 -8.37
CA PRO A 36 19.86 -4.47 -8.35
C PRO A 36 20.73 -4.70 -7.11
N LEU A 37 20.11 -4.88 -5.95
CA LEU A 37 20.84 -5.13 -4.69
C LEU A 37 21.43 -6.54 -4.65
N VAL A 38 20.74 -7.50 -5.27
CA VAL A 38 21.14 -8.91 -5.30
C VAL A 38 22.25 -9.14 -6.35
N ILE A 39 22.16 -8.47 -7.50
CA ILE A 39 23.12 -8.61 -8.61
C ILE A 39 24.35 -7.71 -8.35
N LYS A 40 25.19 -8.09 -7.37
CA LYS A 40 26.55 -7.60 -7.07
C LYS A 40 26.90 -6.15 -7.48
N GLY A 41 26.02 -5.19 -7.20
CA GLY A 41 26.30 -3.75 -7.32
C GLY A 41 26.76 -3.25 -8.70
N GLN A 42 26.50 -3.98 -9.79
CA GLN A 42 26.94 -3.58 -11.14
C GLN A 42 26.39 -2.20 -11.54
N ILE A 43 25.15 -1.90 -11.15
CA ILE A 43 24.54 -0.58 -11.36
C ILE A 43 25.36 0.52 -10.68
N PHE A 44 25.89 0.28 -9.48
CA PHE A 44 26.75 1.25 -8.79
C PHE A 44 28.13 1.39 -9.47
N ASN A 45 28.63 0.35 -10.12
CA ASN A 45 29.86 0.43 -10.91
C ASN A 45 29.69 1.32 -12.15
N TYR A 46 28.53 1.26 -12.83
CA TYR A 46 28.23 2.17 -13.95
C TYR A 46 28.13 3.63 -13.49
N LEU A 47 27.53 3.85 -12.32
CA LEU A 47 27.48 5.18 -11.68
C LEU A 47 28.89 5.73 -11.38
N ILE A 48 29.79 4.88 -10.87
CA ILE A 48 31.20 5.24 -10.65
C ILE A 48 31.92 5.51 -11.99
N LYS A 49 31.73 4.65 -13.02
CA LYS A 49 32.36 4.81 -14.33
C LYS A 49 31.99 6.16 -14.96
N ILE A 50 30.71 6.52 -14.94
CA ILE A 50 30.22 7.80 -15.50
C ILE A 50 30.81 9.01 -14.77
N SER A 51 31.01 8.92 -13.45
CA SER A 51 31.67 9.99 -12.69
C SER A 51 33.10 10.25 -13.16
N ASN A 52 33.79 9.25 -13.71
CA ASN A 52 35.15 9.40 -14.23
C ASN A 52 35.20 9.94 -15.67
N VAL A 53 34.12 9.83 -16.45
CA VAL A 53 34.11 10.20 -17.87
C VAL A 53 33.66 11.64 -18.14
N ILE A 54 32.62 12.13 -17.46
CA ILE A 54 32.10 13.49 -17.71
C ILE A 54 32.81 14.52 -16.81
N SER A 55 32.53 14.42 -15.52
CA SER A 55 33.06 15.27 -14.46
C SER A 55 32.67 14.61 -13.14
N HIS A 56 33.65 14.49 -12.24
CA HIS A 56 33.47 13.75 -10.98
C HIS A 56 32.29 14.28 -10.16
N SER A 57 32.18 15.60 -10.02
CA SER A 57 31.08 16.24 -9.29
C SER A 57 29.72 15.99 -9.95
N PHE A 58 29.63 16.08 -11.28
CA PHE A 58 28.38 15.88 -12.01
C PHE A 58 27.89 14.43 -11.93
N GLY A 59 28.79 13.47 -12.15
CA GLY A 59 28.44 12.05 -12.07
C GLY A 59 28.02 11.61 -10.66
N ILE A 60 28.66 12.15 -9.61
CA ILE A 60 28.24 11.92 -8.23
C ILE A 60 26.82 12.47 -8.00
N SER A 61 26.53 13.70 -8.44
CA SER A 61 25.19 14.30 -8.28
C SER A 61 24.09 13.48 -8.97
N VAL A 62 24.31 13.03 -10.21
CA VAL A 62 23.35 12.18 -10.95
C VAL A 62 23.15 10.83 -10.24
N SER A 63 24.23 10.24 -9.73
CA SER A 63 24.19 8.97 -9.00
C SER A 63 23.37 9.07 -7.72
N LEU A 64 23.62 10.12 -6.91
CA LEU A 64 22.86 10.38 -5.68
C LEU A 64 21.37 10.61 -5.96
N LEU A 65 21.06 11.35 -7.02
CA LEU A 65 19.68 11.58 -7.44
C LEU A 65 18.97 10.27 -7.82
N LEU A 66 19.63 9.39 -8.58
CA LEU A 66 19.04 8.10 -8.96
C LEU A 66 18.83 7.15 -7.79
N ILE A 67 19.77 7.12 -6.84
CA ILE A 67 19.63 6.35 -5.60
C ILE A 67 18.48 6.91 -4.75
N PHE A 68 18.38 8.23 -4.65
CA PHE A 68 17.30 8.88 -3.93
C PHE A 68 15.94 8.57 -4.54
N LEU A 69 15.79 8.69 -5.87
CA LEU A 69 14.56 8.36 -6.58
C LEU A 69 14.18 6.89 -6.41
N TRP A 70 15.16 5.98 -6.45
CA TRP A 70 14.95 4.57 -6.16
C TRP A 70 14.43 4.36 -4.73
N PHE A 71 15.04 4.99 -3.73
CA PHE A 71 14.62 4.87 -2.33
C PHE A 71 13.20 5.39 -2.11
N VAL A 72 12.87 6.56 -2.68
CA VAL A 72 11.51 7.12 -2.62
C VAL A 72 10.50 6.16 -3.24
N ASN A 73 10.83 5.56 -4.38
CA ASN A 73 9.96 4.62 -5.07
C ASN A 73 9.71 3.34 -4.24
N VAL A 74 10.79 2.74 -3.70
CA VAL A 74 10.69 1.59 -2.77
C VAL A 74 9.85 1.95 -1.55
N PHE A 75 10.06 3.13 -0.96
CA PHE A 75 9.27 3.60 0.17
C PHE A 75 7.78 3.73 -0.15
N ILE A 76 7.42 4.28 -1.32
CA ILE A 76 6.01 4.37 -1.76
C ILE A 76 5.39 2.97 -1.90
N LEU A 77 6.12 1.99 -2.46
CA LEU A 77 5.63 0.61 -2.59
C LEU A 77 5.43 -0.05 -1.23
N ILE A 78 6.37 0.11 -0.28
CA ILE A 78 6.21 -0.38 1.10
C ILE A 78 5.00 0.26 1.76
N ARG A 79 4.80 1.58 1.61
CA ARG A 79 3.60 2.27 2.11
C ARG A 79 2.33 1.82 1.43
N THR A 80 2.40 1.25 0.23
CA THR A 80 1.23 0.72 -0.50
C THR A 80 0.77 -0.62 0.08
N ILE A 81 1.68 -1.53 0.43
CA ILE A 81 1.35 -2.81 1.08
C ILE A 81 1.08 -2.68 2.57
N SER A 82 1.64 -1.66 3.23
CA SER A 82 1.45 -1.43 4.66
C SER A 82 -0.04 -1.30 5.01
N ALA A 83 -0.38 -1.75 6.22
CA ALA A 83 -1.71 -1.56 6.77
C ALA A 83 -2.08 -0.06 6.74
N ILE A 84 -3.30 0.22 6.27
CA ILE A 84 -3.84 1.58 6.25
C ILE A 84 -4.49 1.81 7.61
N ASP A 85 -4.27 3.01 8.16
CA ASP A 85 -4.96 3.45 9.38
C ASP A 85 -6.49 3.37 9.23
N ASN A 86 -7.22 3.50 10.34
CA ASN A 86 -8.68 3.38 10.35
C ASN A 86 -9.38 4.17 9.20
N PRO A 87 -9.91 3.49 8.16
CA PRO A 87 -10.53 4.13 7.01
C PRO A 87 -11.77 4.95 7.36
N ALA A 88 -12.46 4.63 8.45
CA ALA A 88 -13.63 5.36 8.93
C ALA A 88 -13.34 6.85 9.17
N LYS A 89 -12.10 7.21 9.48
CA LYS A 89 -11.69 8.62 9.66
C LYS A 89 -11.80 9.46 8.38
N HIS A 90 -11.86 8.80 7.22
CA HIS A 90 -11.94 9.44 5.91
C HIS A 90 -13.36 9.45 5.33
N ILE A 91 -14.35 9.01 6.10
CA ILE A 91 -15.76 8.95 5.68
C ILE A 91 -16.56 9.99 6.46
N LEU A 92 -17.37 10.76 5.74
CA LEU A 92 -18.32 11.70 6.33
C LEU A 92 -19.34 10.93 7.19
N ASP A 93 -19.71 11.51 8.33
CA ASP A 93 -20.67 10.91 9.27
C ASP A 93 -20.29 9.52 9.81
N SER A 94 -19.02 9.14 9.78
CA SER A 94 -18.55 7.83 10.23
C SER A 94 -18.95 7.47 11.68
N LYS A 95 -19.19 8.46 12.54
CA LYS A 95 -19.68 8.27 13.91
C LYS A 95 -21.10 7.68 13.99
N LYS A 96 -21.89 7.76 12.91
CA LYS A 96 -23.25 7.20 12.85
C LYS A 96 -23.25 5.69 12.62
N PHE A 97 -22.15 5.13 12.16
CA PHE A 97 -22.00 3.71 11.82
C PHE A 97 -21.09 3.00 12.82
N LYS A 98 -21.31 1.71 13.03
CA LYS A 98 -20.54 0.94 14.01
C LYS A 98 -19.28 0.32 13.41
N GLY A 99 -19.28 0.05 12.10
CA GLY A 99 -18.23 -0.73 11.45
C GLY A 99 -18.25 -2.19 11.91
N SER A 100 -19.44 -2.71 12.18
CA SER A 100 -19.67 -4.02 12.79
C SER A 100 -19.41 -5.19 11.84
N PHE A 101 -19.40 -4.96 10.53
CA PHE A 101 -19.16 -5.99 9.52
C PHE A 101 -17.66 -6.31 9.39
N TYR A 102 -16.82 -5.27 9.31
CA TYR A 102 -15.35 -5.44 9.27
C TYR A 102 -14.74 -5.57 10.67
N GLY A 103 -15.41 -5.03 11.70
CA GLY A 103 -14.94 -5.13 13.09
C GLY A 103 -13.70 -4.31 13.38
N ASN A 104 -13.58 -3.11 12.78
CA ASN A 104 -12.39 -2.29 12.97
C ASN A 104 -12.25 -1.83 14.43
N GLY A 105 -11.01 -1.79 14.95
CA GLY A 105 -10.73 -1.24 16.28
C GLY A 105 -11.21 -2.11 17.44
N CYS A 106 -11.51 -3.39 17.20
CA CYS A 106 -11.80 -4.34 18.28
C CYS A 106 -10.59 -4.59 19.19
N TYR A 107 -9.36 -4.36 18.71
CA TYR A 107 -8.11 -4.57 19.45
C TYR A 107 -7.24 -3.32 19.41
N ASN A 108 -6.49 -3.09 20.48
CA ASN A 108 -5.50 -2.00 20.58
C ASN A 108 -4.10 -2.59 20.72
N PHE A 109 -3.34 -2.57 19.63
CA PHE A 109 -1.96 -3.04 19.60
C PHE A 109 -0.98 -1.90 19.88
N GLY A 110 0.04 -2.18 20.68
CA GLY A 110 1.20 -1.33 20.90
C GLY A 110 2.46 -1.86 20.20
N ALA A 111 3.58 -1.15 20.34
CA ALA A 111 4.82 -1.48 19.64
C ALA A 111 5.39 -2.87 20.00
N LEU A 112 5.24 -3.33 21.25
CA LEU A 112 5.70 -4.66 21.65
C LEU A 112 4.91 -5.79 20.99
N ASP A 113 3.66 -5.53 20.61
CA ASP A 113 2.79 -6.53 19.97
C ASP A 113 3.19 -6.83 18.53
N ILE A 114 4.11 -6.05 17.95
CA ILE A 114 4.77 -6.36 16.68
C ILE A 114 5.60 -7.63 16.81
N PHE A 115 6.16 -7.91 17.99
CA PHE A 115 7.09 -9.02 18.23
C PHE A 115 6.53 -10.10 19.15
N LEU A 116 5.56 -9.77 20.03
CA LEU A 116 5.09 -10.65 21.10
C LEU A 116 3.57 -10.76 21.10
N ASN A 117 3.04 -11.98 21.17
CA ASN A 117 1.61 -12.24 21.36
C ASN A 117 1.24 -12.19 22.84
N ARG A 118 1.01 -10.99 23.40
CA ARG A 118 0.74 -10.81 24.83
C ARG A 118 -0.70 -11.14 25.19
N GLU A 119 -0.91 -11.94 26.23
CA GLU A 119 -2.25 -12.26 26.76
C GLU A 119 -3.04 -11.04 27.28
N ALA A 120 -2.34 -9.95 27.58
CA ALA A 120 -2.94 -8.68 27.97
C ALA A 120 -3.77 -8.03 26.83
N ILE A 121 -3.50 -8.40 25.57
CA ILE A 121 -4.26 -7.91 24.42
C ILE A 121 -5.56 -8.70 24.31
N LYS A 122 -6.67 -8.05 24.66
CA LYS A 122 -8.03 -8.59 24.54
C LYS A 122 -8.88 -7.64 23.71
N ALA A 123 -10.00 -8.17 23.20
CA ALA A 123 -10.96 -7.34 22.49
C ALA A 123 -11.57 -6.29 23.45
N ASN A 124 -11.82 -5.09 22.92
CA ASN A 124 -12.40 -3.97 23.66
C ASN A 124 -13.88 -4.20 24.06
N LYS A 125 -14.52 -5.23 23.48
CA LYS A 125 -15.89 -5.67 23.80
C LYS A 125 -15.90 -7.19 23.95
N ASN A 126 -16.76 -7.70 24.84
CA ASN A 126 -17.07 -9.13 24.88
C ASN A 126 -18.03 -9.51 23.73
N VAL A 127 -18.23 -10.80 23.52
CA VAL A 127 -19.07 -11.32 22.42
C VAL A 127 -20.51 -10.79 22.48
N ILE A 128 -21.10 -10.73 23.67
CA ILE A 128 -22.48 -10.28 23.87
C ILE A 128 -22.59 -8.79 23.51
N ASP A 129 -21.66 -7.96 23.97
CA ASP A 129 -21.66 -6.53 23.69
C ASP A 129 -21.32 -6.21 22.24
N PHE A 130 -20.48 -7.02 21.59
CA PHE A 130 -20.24 -6.89 20.15
C PHE A 130 -21.48 -7.26 19.33
N SER A 131 -22.20 -8.31 19.72
CA SER A 131 -23.43 -8.72 19.01
C SER A 131 -24.53 -7.66 19.01
N LYS A 132 -24.53 -6.77 20.01
CA LYS A 132 -25.46 -5.62 20.09
C LYS A 132 -25.14 -4.52 19.08
N ASP A 133 -23.93 -4.50 18.51
CA ASP A 133 -23.58 -3.56 17.44
C ASP A 133 -24.13 -4.00 16.07
N TYR A 134 -24.58 -5.25 15.94
CA TYR A 134 -25.15 -5.71 14.69
C TYR A 134 -26.47 -4.98 14.38
N PRO A 135 -26.64 -4.51 13.13
CA PRO A 135 -27.86 -3.82 12.72
C PRO A 135 -29.06 -4.75 12.83
N SER A 136 -30.18 -4.21 13.30
CA SER A 136 -31.40 -4.96 13.61
C SER A 136 -32.42 -4.93 12.46
N GLY A 137 -32.40 -3.86 11.66
CA GLY A 137 -33.27 -3.67 10.50
C GLY A 137 -32.57 -3.84 9.15
N LEU A 138 -33.34 -4.20 8.12
CA LEU A 138 -32.83 -4.33 6.74
C LEU A 138 -32.20 -3.03 6.21
N GLU A 139 -32.77 -1.89 6.56
CA GLU A 139 -32.22 -0.58 6.17
C GLU A 139 -30.90 -0.29 6.87
N GLU A 140 -30.81 -0.58 8.18
CA GLU A 140 -29.59 -0.46 8.95
C GLU A 140 -28.49 -1.36 8.39
N ILE A 141 -28.83 -2.60 8.02
CA ILE A 141 -27.91 -3.54 7.35
C ILE A 141 -27.38 -2.92 6.05
N VAL A 142 -28.26 -2.38 5.21
CA VAL A 142 -27.86 -1.77 3.93
C VAL A 142 -26.91 -0.58 4.16
N ASN A 143 -27.21 0.28 5.14
CA ASN A 143 -26.40 1.45 5.41
C ASN A 143 -25.04 1.09 6.04
N GLU A 144 -25.01 0.10 6.93
CA GLU A 144 -23.78 -0.42 7.53
C GLU A 144 -22.88 -1.07 6.46
N LEU A 145 -23.45 -1.90 5.58
CA LEU A 145 -22.71 -2.48 4.45
C LEU A 145 -22.20 -1.42 3.48
N ALA A 146 -22.97 -0.38 3.21
CA ALA A 146 -22.52 0.73 2.36
C ALA A 146 -21.36 1.51 3.00
N PHE A 147 -21.40 1.73 4.31
CA PHE A 147 -20.30 2.34 5.07
C PHE A 147 -19.02 1.51 4.95
N GLU A 148 -19.12 0.19 5.08
CA GLU A 148 -18.01 -0.74 4.99
C GLU A 148 -17.45 -0.84 3.57
N HIS A 149 -18.33 -0.84 2.57
CA HIS A 149 -17.92 -0.75 1.18
C HIS A 149 -17.12 0.52 0.92
N LEU A 150 -17.54 1.66 1.47
CA LEU A 150 -16.84 2.94 1.31
C LEU A 150 -15.46 2.94 1.99
N GLN A 151 -15.29 2.26 3.12
CA GLN A 151 -13.97 2.05 3.75
C GLN A 151 -13.02 1.29 2.81
N LEU A 152 -13.51 0.22 2.18
CA LEU A 152 -12.74 -0.58 1.23
C LEU A 152 -12.44 0.21 -0.05
N VAL A 153 -13.38 1.01 -0.54
CA VAL A 153 -13.17 1.92 -1.68
C VAL A 153 -12.04 2.90 -1.38
N TYR A 154 -12.01 3.50 -0.18
CA TYR A 154 -10.91 4.37 0.22
C TYR A 154 -9.56 3.65 0.20
N ILE A 155 -9.48 2.44 0.77
CA ILE A 155 -8.25 1.61 0.77
C ILE A 155 -7.81 1.31 -0.66
N ARG A 156 -8.73 0.91 -1.54
CA ARG A 156 -8.45 0.63 -2.94
C ARG A 156 -7.88 1.87 -3.64
N ASP A 157 -8.54 3.02 -3.48
CA ASP A 157 -8.19 4.24 -4.21
C ASP A 157 -6.82 4.78 -3.80
N ILE A 158 -6.50 4.78 -2.50
CA ILE A 158 -5.16 5.21 -2.04
C ILE A 158 -4.06 4.24 -2.50
N LYS A 159 -4.32 2.93 -2.47
CA LYS A 159 -3.37 1.93 -2.98
C LYS A 159 -3.15 2.08 -4.49
N PHE A 160 -4.23 2.29 -5.24
CA PHE A 160 -4.17 2.51 -6.68
C PHE A 160 -3.39 3.79 -7.02
N HIS A 161 -3.64 4.88 -6.31
CA HIS A 161 -2.92 6.14 -6.47
C HIS A 161 -1.41 5.97 -6.24
N ARG A 162 -1.02 5.34 -5.13
CA ARG A 162 0.39 5.07 -4.81
C ARG A 162 1.04 4.15 -5.84
N LEU A 163 0.36 3.09 -6.27
CA LEU A 163 0.84 2.18 -7.32
C LEU A 163 1.06 2.93 -8.64
N LYS A 164 0.14 3.80 -9.06
CA LYS A 164 0.27 4.59 -10.29
C LYS A 164 1.52 5.47 -10.26
N ILE A 165 1.74 6.16 -9.13
CA ILE A 165 2.94 7.00 -8.94
C ILE A 165 4.20 6.14 -8.98
N ALA A 166 4.25 5.07 -8.18
CA ALA A 166 5.42 4.19 -8.11
C ALA A 166 5.74 3.53 -9.46
N PHE A 167 4.73 3.10 -10.21
CA PHE A 167 4.91 2.53 -11.55
C PHE A 167 5.51 3.56 -12.52
N THR A 168 4.99 4.79 -12.50
CA THR A 168 5.51 5.88 -13.34
C THR A 168 6.95 6.22 -12.97
N MET A 169 7.27 6.32 -11.68
CA MET A 169 8.64 6.56 -11.20
C MET A 169 9.58 5.40 -11.57
N SER A 170 9.12 4.16 -11.43
CA SER A 170 9.88 2.96 -11.81
C SER A 170 10.23 2.95 -13.30
N PHE A 171 9.28 3.36 -14.15
CA PHE A 171 9.49 3.44 -15.58
C PHE A 171 10.58 4.46 -15.95
N PHE A 172 10.48 5.70 -15.44
CA PHE A 172 11.49 6.72 -15.71
C PHE A 172 12.86 6.38 -15.10
N TRP A 173 12.87 5.81 -13.89
CA TRP A 173 14.10 5.34 -13.27
C TRP A 173 14.76 4.23 -14.09
N GLY A 174 13.99 3.25 -14.55
CA GLY A 174 14.48 2.15 -15.37
C GLY A 174 15.07 2.62 -16.69
N ILE A 175 14.38 3.53 -17.40
CA ILE A 175 14.91 4.17 -18.62
C ILE A 175 16.22 4.91 -18.32
N SER A 176 16.27 5.67 -17.23
CA SER A 176 17.47 6.44 -16.88
C SER A 176 18.67 5.52 -16.63
N VAL A 177 18.47 4.40 -15.92
CA VAL A 177 19.51 3.40 -15.68
C VAL A 177 19.98 2.74 -16.99
N ILE A 178 19.05 2.39 -17.88
CA ILE A 178 19.38 1.80 -19.19
C ILE A 178 20.17 2.79 -20.06
N CYS A 179 19.76 4.06 -20.12
CA CYS A 179 20.47 5.10 -20.85
C CYS A 179 21.89 5.30 -20.31
N LEU A 180 22.06 5.33 -18.99
CA LEU A 180 23.38 5.43 -18.36
C LEU A 180 24.25 4.21 -18.66
N PHE A 181 23.67 3.01 -18.66
CA PHE A 181 24.39 1.80 -19.06
C PHE A 181 24.96 1.93 -20.48
N PHE A 182 24.11 2.24 -21.48
CA PHE A 182 24.58 2.39 -22.86
C PHE A 182 25.59 3.53 -23.03
N PHE A 183 25.35 4.67 -22.37
CA PHE A 183 26.29 5.79 -22.39
C PHE A 183 27.66 5.39 -21.82
N SER A 184 27.66 4.60 -20.74
CA SER A 184 28.90 4.12 -20.11
C SER A 184 29.65 3.09 -20.93
N GLU A 185 29.00 2.31 -21.80
CA GLU A 185 29.66 1.33 -22.68
C GLU A 185 30.18 1.96 -23.99
N LEU A 186 29.59 3.08 -24.42
CA LEU A 186 30.02 3.82 -25.62
C LEU A 186 31.27 4.68 -25.40
N MET A 187 31.64 4.95 -24.14
CA MET A 187 32.81 5.75 -23.74
C MET A 187 33.88 4.89 -23.06
#